data_AF-A0A936UNT1-F1
#
_entry.id   AF-A0A936UNT1-F1
#
_cell.length_a   1.000
_cell.length_b   1.000
_cell.length_c   1.000
_cell.angle_alpha   90.00
_cell.angle_beta   90.00
_cell.angle_gamma   90.00
#
_symmetry.space_group_name_H-M   'P 1'
#
loop_
_entity.id
_entity.type
_entity.pdbx_description
1 polymer ?
#
loop_
_entity_poly.entity_id
_entity_poly.type
_entity_poly.pdbx_seq_one_letter_code
_entity_poly.pdbx_strand_id
1 'polypeptide(L)' 'MNTKLIIGYLCWLVAFLVPFQSALLSTEEVANTTGLVSFLVMLVLLFTGYILVDGANAAAKAKQGHGH' A
#
# COMPACT_ATOMS: atom_id res chain seq x y z
N MET A 1 15.81 -5.76 -10.71
CA MET A 1 14.49 -5.23 -10.27
C MET A 1 14.64 -4.71 -8.85
N ASN A 2 14.22 -3.48 -8.55
CA ASN A 2 14.43 -2.87 -7.23
C ASN A 2 13.52 -3.56 -6.19
N THR A 3 14.09 -4.29 -5.23
CA THR A 3 13.34 -5.07 -4.22
C THR A 3 12.28 -4.23 -3.50
N LYS A 4 12.54 -2.94 -3.27
CA LYS A 4 11.58 -2.01 -2.67
C LYS A 4 10.33 -1.76 -3.53
N LEU A 5 10.49 -1.72 -4.86
CA LEU A 5 9.35 -1.61 -5.79
C LEU A 5 8.47 -2.85 -5.73
N ILE A 6 9.09 -4.03 -5.71
CA ILE A 6 8.36 -5.31 -5.63
C ILE A 6 7.55 -5.37 -4.33
N ILE A 7 8.18 -5.04 -3.20
CA ILE A 7 7.51 -5.01 -1.90
C ILE A 7 6.37 -3.99 -1.88
N GLY A 8 6.57 -2.81 -2.48
CA GLY A 8 5.52 -1.79 -2.59
C GLY A 8 4.30 -2.29 -3.38
N TYR A 9 4.50 -2.92 -4.54
CA TYR A 9 3.41 -3.50 -5.32
C TYR A 9 2.71 -4.67 -4.63
N LEU A 10 3.46 -5.55 -3.95
CA LEU A 10 2.89 -6.62 -3.14
C LEU A 10 2.08 -6.07 -1.97
N CYS A 11 2.53 -4.98 -1.35
CA CYS A 11 1.80 -4.30 -0.28
C CYS A 11 0.43 -3.79 -0.76
N TRP A 12 0.37 -3.20 -1.96
CA TRP A 12 -0.89 -2.81 -2.58
C TRP A 12 -1.78 -4.01 -2.91
N LEU A 13 -1.23 -5.09 -3.47
CA LEU A 13 -2.00 -6.31 -3.71
C LEU A 13 -2.66 -6.82 -2.43
N VAL A 14 -1.93 -6.86 -1.32
CA VAL A 14 -2.48 -7.27 -0.02
C VAL A 14 -3.54 -6.28 0.48
N ALA A 15 -3.33 -4.97 0.30
CA ALA A 15 -4.31 -3.95 0.65
C ALA A 15 -5.63 -4.09 -0.11
N PHE A 16 -5.58 -4.47 -1.39
CA PHE A 16 -6.78 -4.65 -2.20
C PHE A 16 -7.44 -6.03 -2.03
N LEU A 17 -6.71 -7.05 -1.58
CA LEU A 17 -7.27 -8.40 -1.41
C LEU A 17 -7.86 -8.64 -0.02
N VAL A 18 -7.23 -8.13 1.04
CA VAL A 18 -7.58 -8.52 2.43
C VAL A 18 -8.56 -7.53 3.06
N PRO A 19 -8.19 -6.26 3.30
CA PRO A 19 -9.08 -5.33 3.99
C PRO A 19 -10.18 -4.76 3.08
N PHE A 20 -10.03 -4.77 1.75
CA PHE A 20 -11.04 -4.25 0.82
C PHE A 20 -12.41 -4.92 0.98
N GLN A 21 -12.42 -6.24 1.13
CA GLN A 21 -13.67 -7.00 1.28
C GLN A 21 -14.40 -6.63 2.58
N SER A 22 -13.69 -6.62 3.70
CA SER A 22 -14.26 -6.27 5.00
C SER A 22 -14.62 -4.79 5.12
N ALA A 23 -13.87 -3.90 4.48
CA ALA A 23 -14.08 -2.46 4.54
C ALA A 23 -15.26 -1.97 3.69
N LEU A 24 -15.49 -2.59 2.51
CA LEU A 24 -16.43 -2.06 1.51
C LEU A 24 -17.55 -3.03 1.13
N LEU A 25 -17.35 -4.35 1.23
CA LEU A 25 -18.35 -5.34 0.81
C LEU A 25 -19.18 -5.90 1.97
N SER A 26 -18.58 -6.06 3.16
CA SER A 26 -19.26 -6.62 4.34
C SER A 26 -19.68 -5.53 5.32
N THR A 27 -20.71 -4.74 4.98
CA THR A 27 -21.25 -3.64 5.80
C THR A 27 -22.65 -3.96 6.32
N GLU A 28 -22.85 -5.14 6.92
CA GLU A 28 -24.17 -5.58 7.39
C GLU A 28 -24.69 -4.83 8.63
N GLU A 29 -23.81 -4.17 9.40
CA GLU A 29 -24.18 -3.45 10.63
C GLU A 29 -23.87 -1.94 10.59
N VAL A 30 -24.76 -1.15 11.19
CA VAL A 30 -24.64 0.32 11.34
C VAL A 30 -23.41 0.72 12.16
N ALA A 31 -22.93 -0.16 13.04
CA ALA A 31 -21.70 -0.02 13.82
C ALA A 31 -20.66 -1.08 13.41
N ASN A 32 -20.29 -1.11 12.12
CA ASN A 32 -19.30 -2.04 11.60
C ASN A 32 -17.86 -1.64 11.99
N THR A 33 -17.48 -1.90 13.25
CA THR A 33 -16.12 -1.66 13.75
C THR A 33 -15.08 -2.46 12.94
N THR A 34 -15.42 -3.66 12.50
CA THR A 34 -14.54 -4.49 11.68
C THR A 34 -14.26 -3.86 10.31
N GLY A 35 -15.28 -3.30 9.67
CA GLY A 35 -15.13 -2.56 8.41
C GLY A 35 -14.32 -1.30 8.58
N LEU A 36 -14.53 -0.54 9.68
CA LEU A 36 -13.75 0.65 9.99
C LEU A 36 -12.26 0.32 10.21
N VAL A 37 -11.97 -0.71 11.02
CA VAL A 37 -10.58 -1.16 11.26
C VAL A 37 -9.95 -1.64 9.96
N SER A 38 -10.69 -2.42 9.16
CA SER A 38 -10.21 -2.88 7.84
C SER A 38 -9.92 -1.71 6.91
N PHE A 39 -10.77 -0.68 6.90
CA PHE A 39 -10.54 0.52 6.11
C PHE A 39 -9.27 1.27 6.54
N LEU A 40 -9.05 1.42 7.84
CA LEU A 40 -7.82 2.03 8.36
C LEU A 40 -6.57 1.22 7.98
N VAL A 41 -6.63 -0.12 8.10
CA VAL A 41 -5.54 -1.00 7.67
C VAL A 41 -5.28 -0.86 6.17
N MET A 42 -6.34 -0.79 5.35
CA MET A 42 -6.23 -0.56 3.91
C MET A 42 -5.51 0.76 3.61
N LEU A 43 -5.86 1.85 4.29
CA LEU A 43 -5.20 3.14 4.14
C LEU A 43 -3.71 3.07 4.51
N VAL A 44 -3.38 2.48 5.66
CA VAL A 44 -1.98 2.32 6.09
C VAL A 44 -1.16 1.55 5.07
N LEU A 45 -1.70 0.45 4.54
CA LEU A 45 -1.01 -0.35 3.51
C LEU A 45 -0.88 0.42 2.19
N LEU A 46 -1.90 1.18 1.78
CA LEU A 46 -1.86 2.05 0.60
C LEU A 46 -0.73 3.08 0.69
N PHE A 47 -0.65 3.82 1.80
CA PHE A 47 0.40 4.82 2.01
C PHE A 47 1.78 4.19 2.17
N THR A 48 1.87 3.05 2.85
CA THR A 48 3.13 2.30 3.00
C THR A 48 3.65 1.86 1.63
N GLY A 49 2.80 1.29 0.79
CA GLY A 49 3.13 0.92 -0.59
C GLY A 49 3.59 2.13 -1.42
N TYR A 50 2.89 3.26 -1.30
CA TYR A 50 3.29 4.51 -1.95
C TYR A 50 4.69 4.97 -1.56
N ILE A 51 4.99 5.06 -0.26
CA ILE A 51 6.31 5.49 0.24
C ILE A 51 7.42 4.55 -0.24
N LEU A 52 7.16 3.24 -0.24
CA LEU A 52 8.12 2.23 -0.73
C LEU A 52 8.42 2.40 -2.22
N VAL A 53 7.39 2.65 -3.03
CA VAL A 53 7.54 2.85 -4.49
C VAL A 53 8.22 4.19 -4.78
N ASP A 54 7.77 5.27 -4.17
CA ASP A 54 8.31 6.61 -4.39
C ASP A 54 9.78 6.70 -3.93
N GLY A 55 10.09 6.17 -2.74
CA GLY A 55 11.47 6.09 -2.25
C GLY A 55 12.37 5.23 -3.14
N ALA A 56 11.84 4.17 -3.75
CA ALA A 56 12.59 3.35 -4.70
C ALA A 56 12.87 4.09 -6.03
N ASN A 57 11.91 4.90 -6.50
CA ASN A 57 12.05 5.73 -7.68
C ASN A 57 13.04 6.89 -7.45
N ALA A 58 12.98 7.54 -6.29
CA ALA A 58 13.93 8.58 -5.88
C ALA A 58 15.37 8.02 -5.84
N ALA A 59 15.57 6.84 -5.23
CA ALA A 59 16.86 6.18 -5.19
C ALA A 59 17.38 5.78 -6.59
N ALA A 60 16.49 5.38 -7.50
CA ALA A 60 16.85 5.07 -8.88
C ALA A 60 17.33 6.32 -9.64
N LYS A 61 16.67 7.47 -9.46
CA LYS A 61 17.07 8.75 -10.06
C LYS A 61 18.40 9.26 -9.50
N ALA A 62 18.63 9.14 -8.19
CA ALA A 62 19.89 9.54 -7.56
C ALA A 62 21.11 8.76 -8.08
N LYS A 63 20.95 7.47 -8.39
CA LYS A 63 22.03 6.66 -8.98
C LYS A 63 22.42 7.07 -10.41
N GLN A 64 21.51 7.67 -11.17
CA GLN A 64 21.79 8.14 -12.53
C GLN A 64 22.49 9.51 -12.54
N GLY A 65 22.30 10.33 -11.51
CA GLY A 65 22.89 11.68 -11.42
C GLY A 65 24.35 11.75 -10.94
N HIS A 66 24.94 10.65 -10.46
CA HIS A 66 26.35 10.60 -10.01
C HIS A 66 27.34 10.17 -11.12
N GLY A 67 26.89 10.14 -12.38
CA GLY A 67 27.67 9.68 -13.54
C GLY A 67 28.22 10.78 -14.45
N HIS A 68 28.24 12.04 -14.00
CA HIS A 68 28.85 13.17 -14.71
C HIS A 68 29.99 13.77 -13.88
#